data_AF-B2CGK6-F1
#
_entry.id   AF-B2CGK6-F1
#
_cell.length_a   1.000
_cell.length_b   1.000
_cell.length_c   1.000
_cell.angle_alpha   90.00
_cell.angle_beta   90.00
_cell.angle_gamma   90.00
#
_symmetry.space_group_name_H-M   'P 1'
#
loop_
_entity.id
_entity.type
_entity.pdbx_description
1 polymer ?
#
loop_
_entity_poly.entity_id
_entity_poly.type
_entity_poly.pdbx_seq_one_letter_code
_entity_poly.pdbx_strand_id
1 'polypeptide(L)'
;VAAGAMLFDQIWLGSYMSGGVGFTQYATAAYTDNILDDYCEYGLDYIKKKHGGIAKAKSTQEVVSDIATEVNLYGMEQYESYPTALESHFGGSQRASVLAAASGLTCSLATANSNAGLNGWYLSMLMHKEGWSRLG
;
A
#
# COMPACT_ATOMS: atom_id res chain seq x y z
N VAL A 1 -7.65 -3.66 6.52
CA VAL A 1 -7.24 -2.24 6.34
C VAL A 1 -8.40 -1.29 6.62
N ALA A 2 -9.55 -1.42 5.96
CA ALA A 2 -10.73 -0.56 6.13
C ALA A 2 -11.07 -0.16 7.59
N ALA A 3 -11.27 -1.14 8.47
CA ALA A 3 -11.61 -0.86 9.88
C ALA A 3 -10.53 -0.04 10.61
N GLY A 4 -9.26 -0.32 10.33
CA GLY A 4 -8.12 0.40 10.91
C GLY A 4 -8.02 1.83 10.38
N ALA A 5 -8.15 2.03 9.06
CA ALA A 5 -8.13 3.36 8.45
C ALA A 5 -9.28 4.23 8.98
N MET A 6 -10.50 3.68 9.07
CA MET A 6 -11.64 4.40 9.63
C MET A 6 -11.42 4.79 11.09
N LEU A 7 -11.02 3.84 11.94
CA LEU A 7 -10.85 4.10 13.36
C LEU A 7 -9.66 5.04 13.65
N PHE A 8 -8.50 4.74 13.07
CA PHE A 8 -7.27 5.47 13.39
C PHE A 8 -7.19 6.81 12.67
N ASP A 9 -7.62 6.92 11.42
CA ASP A 9 -7.48 8.19 10.70
C ASP A 9 -8.69 9.09 10.92
N GLN A 10 -9.91 8.57 10.82
CA GLN A 10 -11.10 9.43 10.86
C GLN A 10 -11.49 9.79 12.29
N ILE A 11 -11.51 8.81 13.21
CA ILE A 11 -11.94 9.03 14.59
C ILE A 11 -10.75 9.47 15.45
N TRP A 12 -9.69 8.67 15.51
CA TRP A 12 -8.59 8.97 16.41
C TRP A 12 -7.81 10.21 15.98
N LEU A 13 -7.18 10.20 14.80
CA LEU A 13 -6.43 11.35 14.32
C LEU A 13 -7.36 12.51 13.94
N GLY A 14 -8.42 12.25 13.18
CA GLY A 14 -9.33 13.25 12.62
C GLY A 14 -10.31 13.88 13.60
N SER A 15 -10.43 13.32 14.82
CA SER A 15 -11.26 13.91 15.89
C SER A 15 -10.49 14.08 17.19
N TYR A 16 -10.07 12.99 17.84
CA TYR A 16 -9.45 13.06 19.17
C TYR A 16 -8.15 13.87 19.19
N MET A 17 -7.31 13.71 18.17
CA MET A 17 -6.00 14.36 18.08
C MET A 17 -6.00 15.63 17.22
N SER A 18 -7.13 15.97 16.58
CA SER A 18 -7.27 17.20 15.79
C SER A 18 -8.70 17.77 15.84
N GLY A 19 -9.61 17.30 14.97
CA GLY A 19 -10.99 17.77 14.86
C GLY A 19 -11.27 18.65 13.64
N GLY A 20 -12.53 19.05 13.45
CA GLY A 20 -12.99 19.89 12.33
C GLY A 20 -13.42 19.07 11.12
N VAL A 21 -12.99 19.47 9.91
CA VAL A 21 -13.29 18.76 8.65
C VAL A 21 -12.79 17.31 8.69
N GLY A 22 -11.69 17.05 9.40
CA GLY A 22 -11.16 15.72 9.64
C GLY A 22 -10.44 15.11 8.44
N PHE A 23 -10.28 13.78 8.47
CA PHE A 23 -9.40 13.02 7.57
C PHE A 23 -10.14 11.95 6.77
N THR A 24 -11.40 12.20 6.44
CA THR A 24 -12.27 11.23 5.75
C THR A 24 -11.62 10.66 4.49
N GLN A 25 -11.14 11.52 3.59
CA GLN A 25 -10.60 11.06 2.30
C GLN A 25 -9.20 10.46 2.38
N TYR A 26 -8.44 10.71 3.45
CA TYR A 26 -7.23 9.93 3.72
C TYR A 26 -7.58 8.47 3.97
N ALA A 27 -8.63 8.23 4.76
CA ALA A 27 -9.07 6.89 5.12
C ALA A 27 -9.77 6.18 3.95
N THR A 28 -10.70 6.85 3.26
CA THR A 28 -11.50 6.22 2.18
C THR A 28 -10.62 5.67 1.07
N ALA A 29 -9.48 6.30 0.77
CA ALA A 29 -8.54 5.79 -0.23
C ALA A 29 -8.10 4.34 0.00
N ALA A 30 -8.13 3.86 1.25
CA ALA A 30 -7.76 2.50 1.62
C ALA A 30 -8.95 1.51 1.67
N TYR A 31 -10.18 1.95 1.38
CA TYR A 31 -11.38 1.10 1.45
C TYR A 31 -12.48 1.43 0.42
N THR A 32 -12.21 2.27 -0.58
CA THR A 32 -13.14 2.58 -1.67
C THR A 32 -12.53 2.24 -3.03
N ASP A 33 -13.40 2.16 -4.04
CA ASP A 33 -13.06 2.02 -5.47
C ASP A 33 -12.25 0.77 -5.86
N ASN A 34 -12.05 -0.17 -4.92
CA ASN A 34 -11.27 -1.41 -5.08
C ASN A 34 -9.82 -1.18 -5.57
N ILE A 35 -9.27 0.02 -5.43
CA ILE A 35 -7.91 0.34 -5.91
C ILE A 35 -6.87 -0.41 -5.06
N LEU A 36 -7.02 -0.41 -3.73
CA LEU A 36 -6.13 -1.17 -2.86
C LEU A 36 -6.28 -2.67 -3.07
N ASP A 37 -7.52 -3.13 -3.27
CA ASP A 37 -7.85 -4.53 -3.50
C ASP A 37 -7.16 -5.05 -4.76
N ASP A 38 -7.26 -4.33 -5.88
CA ASP A 38 -6.58 -4.65 -7.14
C ASP A 38 -5.06 -4.84 -6.96
N TYR A 39 -4.40 -3.92 -6.27
CA TYR A 39 -2.94 -3.98 -6.08
C TYR A 39 -2.55 -5.15 -5.14
N CYS A 40 -3.37 -5.45 -4.15
CA CYS A 40 -3.17 -6.60 -3.26
C CYS A 40 -3.40 -7.92 -3.98
N GLU A 41 -4.40 -8.01 -4.85
CA GLU A 41 -4.70 -9.20 -5.66
C GLU A 41 -3.58 -9.46 -6.67
N TYR A 42 -3.07 -8.42 -7.34
CA TYR A 42 -1.87 -8.51 -8.17
C TYR A 42 -0.68 -9.07 -7.39
N GLY A 43 -0.39 -8.50 -6.21
CA GLY A 43 0.70 -8.96 -5.35
C GLY A 43 0.53 -10.41 -4.91
N LEU A 44 -0.69 -10.83 -4.57
CA LEU A 44 -1.00 -12.21 -4.20
C LEU A 44 -0.71 -13.17 -5.36
N ASP A 45 -1.09 -12.82 -6.58
CA ASP A 45 -0.82 -13.65 -7.75
C ASP A 45 0.66 -13.69 -8.12
N TYR A 46 1.38 -12.58 -7.92
CA TYR A 46 2.84 -12.53 -8.08
C TYR A 46 3.54 -13.53 -7.15
N ILE A 47 3.20 -13.52 -5.85
CA ILE A 47 3.86 -14.42 -4.88
C ILE A 47 3.47 -15.88 -5.09
N LYS A 48 2.25 -16.18 -5.57
CA LYS A 48 1.86 -17.54 -5.98
C LYS A 48 2.74 -18.05 -7.12
N LYS A 49 3.00 -17.21 -8.13
CA LYS A 49 3.80 -17.57 -9.32
C LYS A 49 5.30 -17.68 -9.02
N LYS A 50 5.86 -16.74 -8.25
CA LYS A 50 7.31 -16.59 -8.09
C LYS A 50 7.87 -17.13 -6.77
N HIS A 51 7.09 -17.05 -5.69
CA HIS A 51 7.53 -17.34 -4.32
C HIS A 51 6.85 -18.56 -3.69
N GLY A 52 6.08 -19.32 -4.48
CA GLY A 52 5.39 -20.53 -4.05
C GLY A 52 4.07 -20.29 -3.28
N GLY A 53 3.62 -19.04 -3.19
CA GLY A 53 2.37 -18.65 -2.54
C GLY A 53 2.52 -18.18 -1.10
N ILE A 54 1.41 -18.21 -0.37
CA ILE A 54 1.30 -17.68 0.99
C ILE A 54 2.19 -18.48 1.95
N ALA A 55 2.95 -17.76 2.78
CA ALA A 55 3.84 -18.28 3.82
C ALA A 55 4.92 -19.26 3.31
N LYS A 56 5.33 -19.15 2.04
CA LYS A 56 6.37 -20.01 1.44
C LYS A 56 7.70 -19.32 1.26
N ALA A 57 7.72 -17.98 1.19
CA ALA A 57 8.94 -17.22 1.02
C ALA A 57 9.69 -17.10 2.36
N LYS A 58 11.03 -17.07 2.29
CA LYS A 58 11.84 -16.77 3.48
C LYS A 58 11.79 -15.27 3.77
N SER A 59 11.82 -14.91 5.05
CA SER A 59 11.85 -13.52 5.50
C SER A 59 13.26 -12.93 5.36
N THR A 60 13.73 -12.71 4.14
CA THR A 60 15.03 -12.06 3.85
C THR A 60 14.86 -10.73 3.14
N GLN A 61 15.89 -9.89 3.15
CA GLN A 61 15.85 -8.58 2.50
C GLN A 61 15.67 -8.71 0.99
N GLU A 62 16.24 -9.73 0.36
CA GLU A 62 16.11 -9.97 -1.08
C GLU A 62 14.65 -10.25 -1.46
N VAL A 63 13.95 -11.06 -0.67
CA VAL A 63 12.53 -11.37 -0.87
C VAL A 63 11.67 -10.12 -0.68
N VAL A 64 11.94 -9.34 0.36
CA VAL A 64 11.22 -8.08 0.61
C VAL A 64 11.46 -7.08 -0.53
N SER A 65 12.71 -6.88 -0.93
CA SER A 65 13.06 -5.99 -2.03
C SER A 65 12.39 -6.41 -3.33
N ASP A 66 12.37 -7.70 -3.65
CA ASP A 66 11.71 -8.22 -4.84
C ASP A 66 10.20 -7.95 -4.85
N ILE A 67 9.50 -8.39 -3.80
CA ILE A 67 8.04 -8.30 -3.73
C ILE A 67 7.58 -6.84 -3.63
N ALA A 68 8.18 -6.05 -2.74
CA ALA A 68 7.76 -4.68 -2.52
C ALA A 68 8.03 -3.81 -3.76
N THR A 69 9.14 -4.05 -4.47
CA THR A 69 9.48 -3.34 -5.71
C THR A 69 8.45 -3.62 -6.79
N GLU A 70 8.17 -4.90 -7.04
CA GLU A 70 7.21 -5.31 -8.06
C GLU A 70 5.81 -4.71 -7.80
N VAL A 71 5.29 -4.90 -6.59
CA VAL A 71 3.92 -4.46 -6.25
C VAL A 71 3.82 -2.94 -6.25
N ASN A 72 4.87 -2.24 -5.81
CA ASN A 72 4.89 -0.78 -5.82
C ASN A 72 4.93 -0.24 -7.26
N LEU A 73 5.78 -0.81 -8.13
CA LEU A 73 5.84 -0.41 -9.53
C LEU A 73 4.51 -0.65 -10.24
N TYR A 74 3.89 -1.82 -10.05
CA TYR A 74 2.57 -2.10 -10.61
C TYR A 74 1.54 -1.04 -10.21
N GLY A 75 1.43 -0.74 -8.90
CA GLY A 75 0.45 0.25 -8.43
C GLY A 75 0.75 1.66 -8.93
N MET A 76 2.03 2.04 -9.07
CA MET A 76 2.41 3.32 -9.68
C MET A 76 2.00 3.38 -11.16
N GLU A 77 2.29 2.32 -11.91
CA GLU A 77 1.88 2.20 -13.32
C GLU A 77 0.36 2.25 -13.49
N GLN A 78 -0.43 1.72 -12.55
CA GLN A 78 -1.89 1.83 -12.58
C GLN A 78 -2.34 3.30 -12.46
N TYR A 79 -1.76 4.07 -11.54
CA TYR A 79 -2.06 5.50 -11.44
C TYR A 79 -1.62 6.30 -12.68
N GLU A 80 -0.54 5.90 -13.34
CA GLU A 80 -0.07 6.53 -14.58
C GLU A 80 -0.94 6.16 -15.79
N SER A 81 -1.38 4.90 -15.86
CA SER A 81 -2.17 4.36 -16.98
C SER A 81 -3.64 4.80 -16.91
N TYR A 82 -4.17 5.01 -15.70
CA TYR A 82 -5.55 5.41 -15.47
C TYR A 82 -5.60 6.78 -14.78
N PRO A 83 -5.69 7.88 -15.56
CA PRO A 83 -5.79 9.24 -15.01
C PRO A 83 -6.93 9.43 -14.01
N THR A 84 -8.02 8.67 -14.15
CA THR A 84 -9.16 8.69 -13.22
C THR A 84 -8.80 8.13 -11.85
N ALA A 85 -7.90 7.15 -11.76
CA ALA A 85 -7.42 6.64 -10.47
C ALA A 85 -6.52 7.68 -9.78
N LEU A 86 -5.67 8.36 -10.56
CA LEU A 86 -4.82 9.44 -10.07
C LEU A 86 -5.65 10.66 -9.60
N GLU A 87 -6.76 10.95 -10.28
CA GLU A 87 -7.71 11.99 -9.89
C GLU A 87 -8.54 11.58 -8.65
N SER A 88 -8.99 10.33 -8.55
CA SER A 88 -9.72 9.83 -7.36
C SER A 88 -8.84 9.92 -6.11
N HIS A 89 -7.58 9.46 -6.21
CA HIS A 89 -6.57 9.64 -5.17
C HIS A 89 -5.67 10.84 -5.47
N PHE A 90 -6.28 12.03 -5.54
CA PHE A 90 -5.59 13.28 -5.86
C PHE A 90 -4.47 13.63 -4.86
N GLY A 91 -4.63 13.25 -3.59
CA GLY A 91 -3.65 13.49 -2.53
C GLY A 91 -2.47 12.53 -2.58
N GLY A 92 -1.26 13.06 -2.40
CA GLY A 92 -0.04 12.25 -2.33
C GLY A 92 -0.11 11.15 -1.27
N SER A 93 -0.53 11.51 -0.04
CA SER A 93 -0.58 10.55 1.07
C SER A 93 -1.63 9.45 0.87
N GLN A 94 -2.69 9.69 0.09
CA GLN A 94 -3.65 8.65 -0.28
C GLN A 94 -2.95 7.58 -1.11
N ARG A 95 -2.27 8.00 -2.18
CA ARG A 95 -1.51 7.09 -3.05
C ARG A 95 -0.39 6.40 -2.29
N ALA A 96 0.36 7.14 -1.48
CA ALA A 96 1.45 6.59 -0.68
C ALA A 96 0.98 5.49 0.27
N SER A 97 -0.16 5.70 0.94
CA SER A 97 -0.75 4.71 1.84
C SER A 97 -1.23 3.46 1.09
N VAL A 98 -1.87 3.63 -0.06
CA VAL A 98 -2.38 2.50 -0.86
C VAL A 98 -1.25 1.65 -1.44
N LEU A 99 -0.24 2.28 -2.05
CA LEU A 99 0.93 1.60 -2.63
C LEU A 99 1.69 0.82 -1.55
N ALA A 100 2.00 1.48 -0.43
CA ALA A 100 2.75 0.85 0.65
C ALA A 100 1.95 -0.23 1.38
N ALA A 101 0.62 -0.07 1.49
CA ALA A 101 -0.25 -1.12 2.01
C ALA A 101 -0.20 -2.37 1.16
N ALA A 102 -0.33 -2.24 -0.16
CA ALA A 102 -0.25 -3.39 -1.08
C ALA A 102 1.12 -4.08 -0.98
N SER A 103 2.23 -3.33 -1.05
CA SER A 103 3.58 -3.89 -0.93
C SER A 103 3.83 -4.57 0.41
N GLY A 104 3.44 -3.93 1.52
CA GLY A 104 3.64 -4.46 2.87
C GLY A 104 2.79 -5.69 3.16
N LEU A 105 1.51 -5.68 2.78
CA LEU A 105 0.62 -6.83 2.92
C LEU A 105 1.13 -8.02 2.10
N THR A 106 1.56 -7.79 0.87
CA THR A 106 2.08 -8.85 0.01
C THR A 106 3.35 -9.47 0.59
N CYS A 107 4.27 -8.65 1.11
CA CYS A 107 5.48 -9.14 1.80
C CYS A 107 5.13 -9.96 3.05
N SER A 108 4.17 -9.49 3.86
CA SER A 108 3.70 -10.24 5.04
C SER A 108 3.04 -11.56 4.66
N LEU A 109 2.21 -11.58 3.61
CA LEU A 109 1.54 -12.80 3.14
C LEU A 109 2.55 -13.82 2.61
N ALA A 110 3.55 -13.38 1.85
CA ALA A 110 4.56 -14.29 1.30
C ALA A 110 5.43 -14.93 2.38
N THR A 111 5.80 -14.16 3.42
CA THR A 111 6.80 -14.56 4.41
C THR A 111 6.22 -15.03 5.75
N ALA A 112 4.93 -14.81 5.98
CA ALA A 112 4.28 -14.93 7.29
C ALA A 112 5.00 -14.15 8.41
N ASN A 113 5.61 -13.01 8.07
CA ASN A 113 6.34 -12.15 9.00
C ASN A 113 5.89 -10.68 8.86
N SER A 114 5.38 -10.11 9.94
CA SER A 114 4.89 -8.72 9.96
C SER A 114 6.02 -7.70 9.80
N ASN A 115 7.23 -7.98 10.31
CA ASN A 115 8.37 -7.07 10.15
C ASN A 115 8.91 -7.07 8.72
N ALA A 116 8.83 -8.20 8.01
CA ALA A 116 9.12 -8.23 6.58
C ALA A 116 8.09 -7.37 5.80
N GLY A 117 6.82 -7.42 6.19
CA GLY A 117 5.78 -6.54 5.66
C GLY A 117 6.06 -5.07 5.93
N LEU A 118 6.47 -4.72 7.16
CA LEU A 118 6.83 -3.36 7.52
C LEU A 118 8.03 -2.84 6.72
N ASN A 119 9.04 -3.68 6.49
CA ASN A 119 10.16 -3.33 5.61
C ASN A 119 9.69 -3.10 4.16
N GLY A 120 8.76 -3.93 3.67
CA GLY A 120 8.14 -3.75 2.35
C GLY A 120 7.35 -2.45 2.22
N TRP A 121 6.59 -2.07 3.26
CA TRP A 121 5.89 -0.79 3.35
C TRP A 121 6.87 0.38 3.23
N TYR A 122 7.95 0.38 4.02
CA TYR A 122 8.93 1.48 3.98
C TYR A 122 9.69 1.54 2.66
N LEU A 123 10.03 0.40 2.06
CA LEU A 123 10.68 0.39 0.75
C LEU A 123 9.78 0.98 -0.33
N SER A 124 8.48 0.65 -0.33
CA SER A 124 7.49 1.26 -1.23
C SER A 124 7.46 2.78 -1.09
N MET A 125 7.48 3.32 0.13
CA MET A 125 7.52 4.77 0.36
C MET A 125 8.76 5.43 -0.26
N LEU A 126 9.94 4.82 -0.10
CA LEU A 126 11.18 5.33 -0.67
C LEU A 126 11.14 5.32 -2.21
N MET A 127 10.67 4.23 -2.80
CA MET A 127 10.54 4.10 -4.25
C MET A 127 9.53 5.08 -4.84
N HIS A 128 8.37 5.24 -4.22
CA HIS A 128 7.35 6.19 -4.65
C HIS A 128 7.90 7.62 -4.64
N LYS A 129 8.60 8.01 -3.56
CA LYS A 129 9.24 9.33 -3.48
C LYS A 129 10.14 9.58 -4.69
N GLU A 130 11.03 8.64 -5.02
CA GLU A 130 11.97 8.82 -6.13
C GLU A 130 11.29 8.71 -7.49
N GLY A 131 10.26 7.88 -7.64
CA GLY A 131 9.55 7.71 -8.91
C GLY A 131 8.74 8.94 -9.34
N TRP A 132 8.14 9.67 -8.39
CA TRP A 132 7.33 10.87 -8.71
C TRP A 132 7.87 12.19 -8.17
N SER A 133 9.04 12.19 -7.51
CA SER A 133 9.62 13.38 -6.86
C SER A 133 8.66 14.04 -5.85
N ARG A 134 7.72 13.25 -5.32
CA ARG A 134 6.72 13.62 -4.32
C ARG A 134 6.26 12.36 -3.61
N LEU A 135 5.72 12.51 -2.41
CA LEU A 135 5.17 11.39 -1.65
C LEU A 135 3.81 11.77 -1.06
N GLY A 136 3.81 12.39 0.12
CA GLY A 136 2.63 12.86 0.85
C GLY A 136 2.39 14.34 0.66
#